data_AF-A0AAN7B7F0-F1
#
_entry.id   AF-A0AAN7B7F0-F1
#
_cell.length_a   1.000
_cell.length_b   1.000
_cell.length_c   1.000
_cell.angle_alpha   90.00
_cell.angle_beta   90.00
_cell.angle_gamma   90.00
#
_symmetry.space_group_name_H-M   'P 1'
#
loop_
_entity.id
_entity.type
_entity.pdbx_description
1 polymer ?
#
loop_
_entity_poly.entity_id
_entity_poly.type
_entity_poly.pdbx_seq_one_letter_code
_entity_poly.pdbx_strand_id
1 'polypeptide(L)'
;MAFITRTGRASGCSVQSLLRRNFQPLFSPHQCQQQRSFTQRQLSKLSTNKLQIYKSTSTNPYINLSIEDHLLRNTPLHSTVLFLYKNRPCVVIGRNQNPWLELNLALCQKGITCPAKPQPQKIDIVRRRSGGGTVFHDEGNVNWTVISPKPGWKKDKHAEMVVRALKRLDISKGNPRVNERHDIVLDVDDDKSSYKISGSAYKVIQHRALHHGTCLLESPYLNSISEVLKSPAEPYIKANGVDSVRSPVCNVGIGTEEFIDAVVDEFKFLYDWDAENASYKLDENMLVHEDAALKVEKIKKGVEELMSDTWIYGQTPNFIFSTTPREKPRGEEVHPCPEDLRPRPPLPSHLPPKLRIFFQFRYGKCLKAGVFNAYHNMGFNSQMGTDTDSEIFKHKLYHIRTWEDIVVSAGALDESCGTPESRARDRHNIAMWLNHLLPPVVGTAVPSPPDVYE
;
A
#
# COMPACT_ATOMS: atom_id res chain seq x y z
N MET A 1 43.94 -20.56 4.02
CA MET A 1 44.94 -21.30 3.21
C MET A 1 45.46 -20.35 2.14
N ALA A 2 46.75 -20.04 2.19
CA ALA A 2 47.46 -19.17 1.26
C ALA A 2 47.70 -19.87 -0.08
N PHE A 3 47.84 -19.12 -1.19
CA PHE A 3 49.01 -19.19 -2.07
C PHE A 3 49.10 -17.94 -2.96
N ILE A 4 50.33 -17.44 -3.08
CA ILE A 4 50.84 -16.30 -3.85
C ILE A 4 51.65 -16.87 -5.03
N THR A 5 51.74 -16.15 -6.16
CA THR A 5 52.96 -15.83 -7.00
C THR A 5 52.61 -15.70 -8.50
N ARG A 6 52.73 -14.49 -9.10
CA ARG A 6 53.88 -13.81 -9.77
C ARG A 6 54.11 -14.26 -11.23
N THR A 7 53.76 -13.41 -12.22
CA THR A 7 54.61 -12.51 -13.06
C THR A 7 55.15 -13.11 -14.37
N GLY A 8 54.88 -12.41 -15.48
CA GLY A 8 55.60 -12.53 -16.74
C GLY A 8 55.21 -11.38 -17.68
N ARG A 9 56.18 -10.55 -18.09
CA ARG A 9 56.05 -9.34 -18.91
C ARG A 9 56.87 -9.54 -20.19
N ALA A 10 56.45 -8.87 -21.27
CA ALA A 10 57.25 -8.18 -22.30
C ALA A 10 57.04 -8.60 -23.77
N SER A 11 56.76 -7.55 -24.57
CA SER A 11 57.17 -7.24 -25.96
C SER A 11 56.69 -8.15 -27.09
N GLY A 12 56.21 -7.67 -28.25
CA GLY A 12 56.22 -6.32 -28.84
C GLY A 12 56.80 -6.40 -30.25
N CYS A 13 55.98 -6.14 -31.29
CA CYS A 13 56.47 -5.86 -32.64
C CYS A 13 55.46 -5.00 -33.42
N SER A 14 55.91 -3.82 -33.85
CA SER A 14 55.27 -2.86 -34.77
C SER A 14 55.42 -3.34 -36.23
N VAL A 15 54.78 -2.82 -37.29
CA VAL A 15 54.71 -1.45 -37.79
C VAL A 15 53.59 -1.38 -38.85
N GLN A 16 52.89 -0.25 -38.87
CA GLN A 16 51.92 0.16 -39.88
C GLN A 16 52.58 0.56 -41.21
N SER A 17 52.02 0.15 -42.35
CA SER A 17 52.12 0.95 -43.59
C SER A 17 50.89 0.78 -44.49
N LEU A 18 50.28 1.93 -44.78
CA LEU A 18 49.67 2.38 -46.04
C LEU A 18 48.93 1.36 -46.93
N LEU A 19 47.64 1.60 -47.16
CA LEU A 19 47.11 1.91 -48.50
C LEU A 19 45.64 2.36 -48.44
N ARG A 20 45.39 3.58 -48.92
CA ARG A 20 44.06 4.10 -49.25
C ARG A 20 43.49 3.32 -50.43
N ARG A 21 42.29 2.76 -50.30
CA ARG A 21 41.36 2.58 -51.42
C ARG A 21 39.92 2.84 -50.96
N ASN A 22 39.29 3.76 -51.69
CA ASN A 22 37.88 4.12 -51.60
C ASN A 22 36.99 2.87 -51.75
N PHE A 23 36.11 2.64 -50.79
CA PHE A 23 34.92 1.82 -50.97
C PHE A 23 33.74 2.55 -50.34
N GLN A 24 32.79 2.94 -51.19
CA GLN A 24 31.45 3.35 -50.76
C GLN A 24 30.73 2.15 -50.14
N PRO A 25 30.14 2.25 -48.94
CA PRO A 25 29.22 1.22 -48.48
C PRO A 25 27.84 1.47 -49.07
N LEU A 26 27.37 0.51 -49.86
CA LEU A 26 25.97 0.32 -50.19
C LEU A 26 25.18 0.17 -48.88
N PHE A 27 24.39 1.19 -48.53
CA PHE A 27 23.41 1.10 -47.46
C PHE A 27 22.28 0.16 -47.89
N SER A 28 22.26 -1.05 -47.31
CA SER A 28 21.05 -1.86 -47.18
C SER A 28 20.45 -1.54 -45.81
N PRO A 29 19.19 -1.09 -45.71
CA PRO A 29 18.58 -0.86 -44.41
C PRO A 29 18.29 -2.21 -43.75
N HIS A 30 19.09 -2.53 -42.74
CA HIS A 30 18.85 -3.61 -41.80
C HIS A 30 17.43 -3.53 -41.24
N GLN A 31 16.78 -4.71 -41.23
CA GLN A 31 15.52 -4.99 -40.56
C GLN A 31 15.54 -4.45 -39.13
N CYS A 32 14.82 -3.34 -38.92
CA CYS A 32 14.43 -2.88 -37.61
C CYS A 32 13.44 -3.91 -37.05
N GLN A 33 13.90 -4.74 -36.11
CA GLN A 33 13.03 -5.55 -35.27
C GLN A 33 12.11 -4.58 -34.50
N GLN A 34 10.88 -4.45 -34.99
CA GLN A 34 9.83 -3.70 -34.32
C GLN A 34 9.53 -4.40 -32.98
N GLN A 35 10.07 -3.87 -31.88
CA GLN A 35 9.55 -4.13 -30.55
C GLN A 35 8.08 -3.69 -30.52
N ARG A 36 7.16 -4.66 -30.57
CA ARG A 36 5.72 -4.39 -30.65
C ARG A 36 5.17 -4.08 -29.25
N SER A 37 5.32 -2.83 -28.84
CA SER A 37 4.81 -2.25 -27.60
C SER A 37 3.30 -2.46 -27.39
N PHE A 38 2.91 -2.73 -26.14
CA PHE A 38 1.54 -2.73 -25.57
C PHE A 38 0.78 -1.45 -25.96
N THR A 39 0.19 -1.46 -27.15
CA THR A 39 -0.54 -0.30 -27.70
C THR A 39 -2.03 -0.59 -27.68
N GLN A 40 -2.85 0.47 -27.62
CA GLN A 40 -4.30 0.40 -27.76
C GLN A 40 -4.74 -0.34 -29.05
N ARG A 41 -3.85 -0.40 -30.05
CA ARG A 41 -4.00 -1.13 -31.32
C ARG A 41 -3.79 -2.64 -31.21
N GLN A 42 -3.07 -3.14 -30.20
CA GLN A 42 -2.96 -4.56 -29.88
C GLN A 42 -4.13 -5.05 -29.03
N LEU A 43 -4.61 -4.24 -28.07
CA LEU A 43 -5.84 -4.53 -27.32
C LEU A 43 -7.06 -4.65 -28.24
N SER A 44 -7.12 -3.86 -29.32
CA SER A 44 -8.17 -3.97 -30.34
C SER A 44 -7.99 -5.12 -31.34
N LYS A 45 -6.77 -5.66 -31.50
CA LYS A 45 -6.51 -6.88 -32.29
C LYS A 45 -6.64 -8.18 -31.47
N LEU A 46 -6.47 -8.12 -30.15
CA LEU A 46 -6.79 -9.16 -29.17
C LEU A 46 -8.29 -9.20 -28.80
N SER A 47 -9.09 -8.37 -29.47
CA SER A 47 -10.54 -8.18 -29.32
C SER A 47 -11.36 -9.48 -29.40
N THR A 48 -10.85 -10.52 -30.07
CA THR A 48 -11.51 -11.82 -30.21
C THR A 48 -11.09 -12.87 -29.18
N ASN A 49 -10.01 -12.63 -28.41
CA ASN A 49 -9.46 -13.64 -27.52
C ASN A 49 -10.24 -13.67 -26.19
N LYS A 50 -10.95 -14.79 -26.00
CA LYS A 50 -11.74 -15.08 -24.79
C LYS A 50 -10.86 -15.19 -23.55
N LEU A 51 -9.61 -15.60 -23.68
CA LEU A 51 -8.66 -15.76 -22.59
C LEU A 51 -7.39 -14.93 -22.85
N GLN A 52 -6.91 -14.22 -21.85
CA GLN A 52 -5.77 -13.30 -21.96
C GLN A 52 -4.90 -13.40 -20.71
N ILE A 53 -3.58 -13.34 -20.87
CA ILE A 53 -2.60 -13.39 -19.77
C ILE A 53 -1.64 -12.22 -19.95
N TYR A 54 -1.41 -11.50 -18.85
CA TYR A 54 -0.50 -10.36 -18.80
C TYR A 54 0.42 -10.46 -17.56
N LYS A 55 1.70 -10.12 -17.72
CA LYS A 55 2.65 -9.95 -16.60
C LYS A 55 3.27 -8.56 -16.67
N SER A 56 3.14 -7.76 -15.61
CA SER A 56 3.80 -6.46 -15.55
C SER A 56 5.30 -6.64 -15.28
N THR A 57 6.13 -5.87 -15.99
CA THR A 57 7.56 -5.76 -15.66
C THR A 57 7.85 -4.60 -14.70
N SER A 58 6.86 -3.76 -14.40
CA SER A 58 7.01 -2.65 -13.45
C SER A 58 6.86 -3.14 -12.01
N THR A 59 7.69 -2.60 -11.12
CA THR A 59 7.54 -2.73 -9.66
C THR A 59 6.80 -1.55 -9.04
N ASN A 60 6.32 -0.60 -9.84
CA ASN A 60 5.63 0.59 -9.34
C ASN A 60 4.14 0.27 -9.02
N PRO A 61 3.71 0.35 -7.75
CA PRO A 61 2.34 -0.01 -7.38
C PRO A 61 1.27 0.89 -8.01
N TYR A 62 1.57 2.17 -8.26
CA TYR A 62 0.64 3.08 -8.91
C TYR A 62 0.39 2.68 -10.38
N ILE A 63 1.43 2.21 -11.06
CA ILE A 63 1.33 1.76 -12.46
C ILE A 63 0.60 0.42 -12.52
N ASN A 64 0.98 -0.54 -11.69
CA ASN A 64 0.35 -1.86 -11.67
C ASN A 64 -1.15 -1.80 -11.34
N LEU A 65 -1.56 -1.01 -10.34
CA LEU A 65 -2.98 -0.82 -10.03
C LEU A 65 -3.74 -0.02 -11.10
N SER A 66 -3.05 0.80 -11.88
CA SER A 66 -3.65 1.51 -13.02
C SER A 66 -3.81 0.60 -14.25
N ILE A 67 -2.85 -0.29 -14.51
CA ILE A 67 -2.98 -1.37 -15.49
C ILE A 67 -4.16 -2.26 -15.11
N GLU A 68 -4.26 -2.66 -13.83
CA GLU A 68 -5.34 -3.49 -13.32
C GLU A 68 -6.73 -2.87 -13.58
N ASP A 69 -6.94 -1.61 -13.22
CA ASP A 69 -8.21 -0.90 -13.47
C ASP A 69 -8.46 -0.71 -14.98
N HIS A 70 -7.41 -0.46 -15.76
CA HIS A 70 -7.52 -0.37 -17.21
C HIS A 70 -7.99 -1.70 -17.83
N LEU A 71 -7.39 -2.83 -17.45
CA LEU A 71 -7.80 -4.16 -17.91
C LEU A 71 -9.24 -4.46 -17.53
N LEU A 72 -9.65 -4.15 -16.29
CA LEU A 72 -11.03 -4.35 -15.82
C LEU A 72 -12.07 -3.61 -16.67
N ARG A 73 -11.74 -2.39 -17.10
CA ARG A 73 -12.69 -1.50 -17.80
C ARG A 73 -12.66 -1.61 -19.32
N ASN A 74 -11.55 -2.03 -19.92
CA ASN A 74 -11.34 -1.89 -21.36
C ASN A 74 -11.15 -3.22 -22.10
N THR A 75 -10.94 -4.33 -21.40
CA THR A 75 -10.93 -5.66 -22.07
C THR A 75 -12.34 -6.10 -22.44
N PRO A 76 -12.52 -6.96 -23.46
CA PRO A 76 -13.84 -7.41 -23.92
C PRO A 76 -14.75 -7.97 -22.81
N LEU A 77 -16.06 -7.75 -22.92
CA LEU A 77 -17.01 -8.11 -21.86
C LEU A 77 -17.05 -9.62 -21.55
N HIS A 78 -16.80 -10.45 -22.56
CA HIS A 78 -16.82 -11.90 -22.46
C HIS A 78 -15.45 -12.52 -22.20
N SER A 79 -14.39 -11.70 -22.08
CA SER A 79 -13.04 -12.22 -21.85
C SER A 79 -12.74 -12.44 -20.36
N THR A 80 -11.89 -13.44 -20.12
CA THR A 80 -11.23 -13.69 -18.85
C THR A 80 -9.76 -13.32 -18.96
N VAL A 81 -9.25 -12.58 -18.00
CA VAL A 81 -7.90 -12.04 -17.99
C VAL A 81 -7.19 -12.45 -16.72
N LEU A 82 -6.00 -13.04 -16.83
CA LEU A 82 -5.04 -13.18 -15.73
C LEU A 82 -4.01 -12.05 -15.84
N PHE A 83 -3.79 -11.33 -14.74
CA PHE A 83 -2.75 -10.32 -14.63
C PHE A 83 -1.87 -10.61 -13.41
N LEU A 84 -0.56 -10.65 -13.61
CA LEU A 84 0.44 -10.96 -12.59
C LEU A 84 1.44 -9.81 -12.45
N TYR A 85 1.76 -9.41 -11.22
CA TYR A 85 2.71 -8.32 -10.98
C TYR A 85 3.31 -8.37 -9.58
N LYS A 86 4.46 -7.71 -9.43
CA LYS A 86 5.11 -7.47 -8.13
C LYS A 86 5.22 -5.97 -7.89
N ASN A 87 5.30 -5.55 -6.64
CA ASN A 87 5.52 -4.15 -6.31
C ASN A 87 6.79 -4.01 -5.49
N ARG A 88 7.47 -2.87 -5.60
CA ARG A 88 8.46 -2.42 -4.63
C ARG A 88 7.80 -2.18 -3.27
N PRO A 89 8.55 -2.00 -2.17
CA PRO A 89 8.01 -1.79 -0.83
C PRO A 89 6.87 -0.76 -0.80
N CYS A 90 5.67 -1.22 -0.50
CA CYS A 90 4.48 -0.37 -0.43
C CYS A 90 3.42 -0.98 0.49
N VAL A 91 2.58 -0.13 1.05
CA VAL A 91 1.36 -0.56 1.73
C VAL A 91 0.17 -0.23 0.85
N VAL A 92 -0.68 -1.23 0.63
CA VAL A 92 -1.90 -1.09 -0.17
C VAL A 92 -3.12 -1.15 0.75
N ILE A 93 -3.73 0.01 1.00
CA ILE A 93 -4.96 0.14 1.79
C ILE A 93 -6.20 -0.05 0.92
N GLY A 94 -7.25 -0.64 1.49
CA GLY A 94 -8.54 -0.83 0.83
C GLY A 94 -9.27 0.49 0.55
N ARG A 95 -10.24 0.45 -0.37
CA ARG A 95 -10.96 1.64 -0.86
C ARG A 95 -11.60 2.52 0.22
N ASN A 96 -12.06 1.92 1.31
CA ASN A 96 -12.79 2.57 2.40
C ASN A 96 -12.07 2.49 3.76
N GLN A 97 -10.76 2.26 3.76
CA GLN A 97 -9.97 2.19 4.99
C GLN A 97 -9.41 3.55 5.43
N ASN A 98 -9.09 3.67 6.71
CA ASN A 98 -8.48 4.86 7.29
C ASN A 98 -6.96 4.67 7.46
N PRO A 99 -6.10 5.38 6.70
CA PRO A 99 -4.66 5.21 6.78
C PRO A 99 -4.09 5.53 8.16
N TRP A 100 -4.68 6.46 8.92
CA TRP A 100 -4.26 6.77 10.30
C TRP A 100 -4.65 5.69 11.31
N LEU A 101 -5.65 4.86 11.00
CA LEU A 101 -6.02 3.71 11.83
C LEU A 101 -5.18 2.46 11.48
N GLU A 102 -4.87 2.31 10.19
CA GLU A 102 -4.28 1.10 9.65
C GLU A 102 -2.75 1.10 9.71
N LEU A 103 -2.12 2.27 9.62
CA LEU A 103 -0.69 2.40 9.36
C LEU A 103 0.03 3.15 10.47
N ASN A 104 1.27 2.74 10.73
CA ASN A 104 2.26 3.61 11.32
C ASN A 104 2.84 4.54 10.24
N LEU A 105 2.16 5.66 9.99
CA LEU A 105 2.52 6.60 8.92
C LEU A 105 3.93 7.19 9.10
N ALA A 106 4.35 7.44 10.34
CA ALA A 106 5.71 7.93 10.61
C ALA A 106 6.78 6.89 10.20
N LEU A 107 6.52 5.60 10.46
CA LEU A 107 7.40 4.53 10.00
C LEU A 107 7.38 4.37 8.48
N CYS A 108 6.22 4.53 7.83
CA CYS A 108 6.15 4.54 6.37
C CYS A 108 7.03 5.64 5.75
N GLN A 109 7.09 6.83 6.36
CA GLN A 109 7.93 7.94 5.91
C GLN A 109 9.42 7.68 6.14
N LYS A 110 9.79 7.09 7.28
CA LYS A 110 11.18 6.72 7.59
C LYS A 110 11.70 5.60 6.70
N GLY A 111 10.82 4.71 6.26
CA GLY A 111 11.14 3.53 5.47
C GLY A 111 11.33 2.27 6.33
N ILE A 112 11.40 1.13 5.64
CA ILE A 112 11.52 -0.21 6.25
C ILE A 112 12.91 -0.78 6.02
N THR A 113 13.43 -1.50 7.01
CA THR A 113 14.73 -2.19 6.95
C THR A 113 14.57 -3.67 7.27
N CYS A 114 15.55 -4.46 6.88
CA CYS A 114 15.71 -5.84 7.33
C CYS A 114 17.20 -6.21 7.39
N PRO A 115 17.58 -7.34 8.01
CA PRO A 115 18.98 -7.75 8.08
C PRO A 115 19.68 -7.85 6.71
N ALA A 116 18.93 -8.26 5.67
CA ALA A 116 19.45 -8.34 4.30
C ALA A 116 19.52 -6.98 3.58
N LYS A 117 18.75 -5.98 4.03
CA LYS A 117 18.67 -4.63 3.47
C LYS A 117 18.67 -3.62 4.62
N PRO A 118 19.84 -3.31 5.20
CA PRO A 118 19.94 -2.47 6.40
C PRO A 118 19.57 -1.01 6.13
N GLN A 119 19.64 -0.56 4.87
CA GLN A 119 19.28 0.80 4.50
C GLN A 119 17.77 0.96 4.33
N PRO A 120 17.15 2.00 4.94
CA PRO A 120 15.72 2.21 4.87
C PRO A 120 15.22 2.28 3.43
N GLN A 121 14.30 1.37 3.09
CA GLN A 121 13.57 1.40 1.83
C GLN A 121 12.31 2.24 1.98
N LYS A 122 12.12 3.19 1.08
CA LYS A 122 10.90 3.99 1.02
C LYS A 122 9.67 3.08 0.88
N ILE A 123 8.64 3.34 1.68
CA ILE A 123 7.35 2.66 1.59
C ILE A 123 6.37 3.59 0.88
N ASP A 124 5.89 3.21 -0.30
CA ASP A 124 4.79 3.92 -0.95
C ASP A 124 3.46 3.57 -0.26
N ILE A 125 2.56 4.54 -0.07
CA ILE A 125 1.21 4.31 0.47
C ILE A 125 0.21 4.45 -0.67
N VAL A 126 -0.53 3.39 -0.96
CA VAL A 126 -1.43 3.34 -2.12
C VAL A 126 -2.81 2.89 -1.72
N ARG A 127 -3.85 3.60 -2.18
CA ARG A 127 -5.24 3.18 -2.00
C ARG A 127 -5.75 2.46 -3.23
N ARG A 128 -6.12 1.18 -3.11
CA ARG A 128 -6.70 0.43 -4.24
C ARG A 128 -8.19 0.73 -4.43
N ARG A 129 -8.72 0.38 -5.61
CA ARG A 129 -10.13 0.58 -5.99
C ARG A 129 -11.09 -0.49 -5.46
N SER A 130 -10.56 -1.65 -5.06
CA SER A 130 -11.27 -2.75 -4.40
C SER A 130 -11.40 -2.53 -2.89
N GLY A 131 -12.33 -3.24 -2.27
CA GLY A 131 -12.49 -3.26 -0.80
C GLY A 131 -11.46 -4.15 -0.11
N GLY A 132 -11.72 -4.53 1.14
CA GLY A 132 -10.87 -5.40 1.96
C GLY A 132 -9.87 -4.64 2.83
N GLY A 133 -9.00 -5.39 3.52
CA GLY A 133 -8.03 -4.87 4.51
C GLY A 133 -6.72 -4.33 3.91
N THR A 134 -5.81 -3.93 4.78
CA THR A 134 -4.49 -3.39 4.42
C THR A 134 -3.49 -4.53 4.27
N VAL A 135 -2.64 -4.44 3.24
CA VAL A 135 -1.55 -5.41 3.01
C VAL A 135 -0.24 -4.71 2.66
N PHE A 136 0.88 -5.32 3.02
CA PHE A 136 2.22 -4.89 2.62
C PHE A 136 2.68 -5.69 1.40
N HIS A 137 3.29 -5.02 0.43
CA HIS A 137 3.91 -5.66 -0.73
C HIS A 137 5.39 -5.29 -0.82
N ASP A 138 6.17 -6.23 -1.35
CA ASP A 138 7.54 -6.05 -1.81
C ASP A 138 7.82 -7.03 -2.97
N GLU A 139 9.07 -7.12 -3.43
CA GLU A 139 9.44 -7.97 -4.55
C GLU A 139 9.41 -9.49 -4.24
N GLY A 140 9.25 -9.87 -2.97
CA GLY A 140 9.01 -11.23 -2.49
C GLY A 140 7.52 -11.57 -2.37
N ASN A 141 6.62 -10.64 -2.72
CA ASN A 141 5.18 -10.83 -2.78
C ASN A 141 4.67 -10.72 -4.22
N VAL A 142 4.07 -11.80 -4.74
CA VAL A 142 3.42 -11.80 -6.06
C VAL A 142 1.94 -11.46 -5.92
N ASN A 143 1.46 -10.53 -6.74
CA ASN A 143 0.05 -10.21 -6.85
C ASN A 143 -0.51 -10.89 -8.10
N TRP A 144 -1.67 -11.50 -7.95
CA TRP A 144 -2.42 -12.12 -9.03
C TRP A 144 -3.80 -11.50 -9.10
N THR A 145 -4.29 -11.30 -10.32
CA THR A 145 -5.59 -10.72 -10.59
C THR A 145 -6.28 -11.51 -11.67
N VAL A 146 -7.49 -11.99 -11.41
CA VAL A 146 -8.36 -12.58 -12.42
C VAL A 146 -9.59 -11.68 -12.63
N ILE A 147 -9.74 -11.19 -13.86
CA ILE A 147 -10.91 -10.46 -14.31
C ILE A 147 -11.77 -11.41 -15.14
N SER A 148 -13.07 -11.47 -14.84
CA SER A 148 -13.99 -12.38 -15.51
C SER A 148 -15.37 -11.73 -15.71
N PRO A 149 -16.21 -12.28 -16.61
CA PRO A 149 -17.61 -11.92 -16.68
C PRO A 149 -18.30 -12.12 -15.33
N LYS A 150 -19.22 -11.22 -14.98
CA LYS A 150 -19.97 -11.31 -13.70
C LYS A 150 -20.83 -12.57 -13.57
N PRO A 151 -21.56 -13.06 -14.60
CA PRO A 151 -22.31 -14.31 -14.48
C PRO A 151 -21.39 -15.50 -14.20
N GLY A 152 -21.73 -16.30 -13.19
CA GLY A 152 -20.94 -17.47 -12.79
C GLY A 152 -19.68 -17.15 -11.96
N TRP A 153 -19.47 -15.88 -11.57
CA TRP A 153 -18.38 -15.51 -10.68
C TRP A 153 -18.63 -16.01 -9.25
N LYS A 154 -17.62 -16.67 -8.66
CA LYS A 154 -17.60 -17.13 -7.26
C LYS A 154 -16.34 -16.59 -6.58
N LYS A 155 -16.46 -16.18 -5.31
CA LYS A 155 -15.37 -15.58 -4.53
C LYS A 155 -14.13 -16.48 -4.45
N ASP A 156 -14.33 -17.78 -4.19
CA ASP A 156 -13.23 -18.71 -3.97
C ASP A 156 -12.60 -19.26 -5.25
N LYS A 157 -13.27 -19.14 -6.41
CA LYS A 157 -12.87 -19.82 -7.65
C LYS A 157 -11.38 -19.61 -7.99
N HIS A 158 -10.89 -18.38 -7.88
CA HIS A 158 -9.49 -18.05 -8.22
C HIS A 158 -8.53 -18.22 -7.06
N ALA A 159 -9.00 -18.13 -5.80
CA ALA A 159 -8.16 -18.46 -4.65
C ALA A 159 -7.85 -19.98 -4.64
N GLU A 160 -8.87 -20.81 -4.94
CA GLU A 160 -8.70 -22.26 -5.12
C GLU A 160 -7.80 -22.61 -6.32
N MET A 161 -7.81 -21.79 -7.38
CA MET A 161 -6.87 -21.93 -8.50
C MET A 161 -5.42 -21.76 -8.04
N VAL A 162 -5.16 -20.74 -7.22
CA VAL A 162 -3.82 -20.51 -6.64
C VAL A 162 -3.45 -21.60 -5.63
N VAL A 163 -4.40 -22.10 -4.83
CA VAL A 163 -4.17 -23.24 -3.94
C VAL A 163 -3.72 -24.48 -4.73
N ARG A 164 -4.39 -24.80 -5.86
CA ARG A 164 -3.96 -25.92 -6.70
C ARG A 164 -2.57 -25.71 -7.29
N ALA A 165 -2.24 -24.48 -7.70
CA ALA A 165 -0.90 -24.14 -8.19
C ALA A 165 0.16 -24.39 -7.11
N LEU A 166 -0.09 -23.92 -5.87
CA LEU A 166 0.79 -24.16 -4.73
C LEU A 166 0.95 -25.65 -4.40
N LYS A 167 -0.13 -26.44 -4.47
CA LYS A 167 -0.07 -27.89 -4.25
C LYS A 167 0.76 -28.62 -5.29
N ARG A 168 0.75 -28.17 -6.56
CA ARG A 168 1.59 -28.76 -7.62
C ARG A 168 3.08 -28.49 -7.42
N LEU A 169 3.42 -27.38 -6.76
CA LEU A 169 4.80 -27.01 -6.43
C LEU A 169 5.33 -27.73 -5.19
N ASP A 170 4.55 -28.64 -4.60
CA ASP A 170 4.93 -29.46 -3.44
C ASP A 170 5.56 -28.65 -2.30
N ILE A 171 4.80 -27.67 -1.80
CA ILE A 171 5.28 -26.79 -0.73
C ILE A 171 5.54 -27.60 0.55
N SER A 172 6.81 -27.78 0.88
CA SER A 172 7.26 -28.65 1.98
C SER A 172 6.79 -28.21 3.38
N LYS A 173 6.31 -26.97 3.53
CA LYS A 173 5.95 -26.38 4.82
C LYS A 173 4.55 -26.73 5.32
N GLY A 174 3.68 -27.28 4.48
CA GLY A 174 2.32 -27.64 4.90
C GLY A 174 1.28 -27.56 3.80
N ASN A 175 0.00 -27.61 4.18
CA ASN A 175 -1.11 -27.72 3.25
C ASN A 175 -1.81 -26.36 3.02
N PRO A 176 -1.82 -25.83 1.78
CA PRO A 176 -2.52 -24.59 1.48
C PRO A 176 -4.01 -24.86 1.26
N ARG A 177 -4.86 -23.96 1.78
CA ARG A 177 -6.31 -23.99 1.53
C ARG A 177 -6.93 -22.60 1.60
N VAL A 178 -8.13 -22.47 1.05
CA VAL A 178 -8.97 -21.28 1.25
C VAL A 178 -9.67 -21.37 2.60
N ASN A 179 -9.73 -20.26 3.34
CA ASN A 179 -10.48 -20.17 4.60
C ASN A 179 -11.88 -19.54 4.40
N GLU A 180 -12.66 -19.46 5.48
CA GLU A 180 -14.03 -18.91 5.45
C GLU A 180 -14.10 -17.42 5.04
N ARG A 181 -12.97 -16.71 5.14
CA ARG A 181 -12.86 -15.30 4.71
C ARG A 181 -12.34 -15.16 3.28
N HIS A 182 -12.20 -16.27 2.57
CA HIS A 182 -11.70 -16.34 1.19
C HIS A 182 -10.20 -15.99 1.06
N ASP A 183 -9.43 -16.01 2.16
CA ASP A 183 -7.97 -15.87 2.16
C ASP A 183 -7.31 -17.25 1.93
N ILE A 184 -6.08 -17.28 1.42
CA ILE A 184 -5.29 -18.52 1.38
C ILE A 184 -4.43 -18.60 2.65
N VAL A 185 -4.60 -19.69 3.38
CA VAL A 185 -3.83 -20.02 4.57
C VAL A 185 -3.02 -21.29 4.34
N LEU A 186 -1.89 -21.38 5.02
CA LEU A 186 -1.03 -22.54 5.10
C LEU A 186 -1.20 -23.15 6.49
N ASP A 187 -1.77 -24.35 6.54
CA ASP A 187 -1.79 -25.14 7.77
C ASP A 187 -0.45 -25.88 7.86
N VAL A 188 0.33 -25.61 8.90
CA VAL A 188 1.66 -26.18 9.11
C VAL A 188 1.54 -27.43 9.97
N ASP A 189 2.08 -28.54 9.46
CA ASP A 189 1.88 -29.86 10.07
C ASP A 189 2.59 -30.01 11.43
N ASP A 190 3.74 -29.35 11.59
CA ASP A 190 4.62 -29.50 12.77
C ASP A 190 4.01 -28.93 14.07
N ASP A 191 3.22 -27.86 14.01
CA ASP A 191 2.72 -27.14 15.19
C ASP A 191 1.20 -26.89 15.21
N LYS A 192 0.47 -27.42 14.21
CA LYS A 192 -0.99 -27.21 14.02
C LYS A 192 -1.40 -25.75 13.95
N SER A 193 -0.48 -24.85 13.61
CA SER A 193 -0.79 -23.45 13.39
C SER A 193 -1.24 -23.21 11.94
N SER A 194 -1.92 -22.09 11.72
CA SER A 194 -2.40 -21.69 10.40
C SER A 194 -1.94 -20.25 10.14
N TYR A 195 -1.15 -20.08 9.09
CA TYR A 195 -0.58 -18.80 8.70
C TYR A 195 -1.22 -18.30 7.40
N LYS A 196 -1.59 -17.02 7.36
CA LYS A 196 -2.08 -16.40 6.13
C LYS A 196 -0.92 -16.16 5.17
N ILE A 197 -1.03 -16.71 3.96
CA ILE A 197 -0.03 -16.55 2.89
C ILE A 197 -0.56 -15.70 1.72
N SER A 198 -1.88 -15.55 1.60
CA SER A 198 -2.53 -14.70 0.59
C SER A 198 -3.72 -13.95 1.20
N GLY A 199 -3.84 -12.66 0.91
CA GLY A 199 -5.08 -11.91 1.15
C GLY A 199 -5.87 -11.70 -0.13
N SER A 200 -7.19 -11.86 -0.08
CA SER A 200 -8.08 -11.67 -1.24
C SER A 200 -8.86 -10.36 -1.16
N ALA A 201 -9.09 -9.73 -2.29
CA ALA A 201 -9.98 -8.58 -2.43
C ALA A 201 -10.66 -8.54 -3.80
N TYR A 202 -11.79 -7.81 -3.86
CA TYR A 202 -12.73 -7.90 -4.96
C TYR A 202 -13.21 -6.53 -5.43
N LYS A 203 -13.46 -6.42 -6.72
CA LYS A 203 -14.17 -5.28 -7.32
C LYS A 203 -15.15 -5.78 -8.37
N VAL A 204 -16.43 -5.51 -8.18
CA VAL A 204 -17.48 -5.80 -9.15
C VAL A 204 -17.92 -4.50 -9.81
N ILE A 205 -17.96 -4.49 -11.14
CA ILE A 205 -18.60 -3.45 -11.96
C ILE A 205 -19.76 -4.09 -12.75
N GLN A 206 -20.51 -3.30 -13.52
CA GLN A 206 -21.79 -3.71 -14.12
C GLN A 206 -21.77 -5.11 -14.76
N HIS A 207 -20.78 -5.42 -15.61
CA HIS A 207 -20.69 -6.69 -16.35
C HIS A 207 -19.45 -7.53 -16.02
N ARG A 208 -18.53 -7.02 -15.19
CA ARG A 208 -17.23 -7.65 -14.93
C ARG A 208 -16.97 -7.73 -13.43
N ALA A 209 -16.28 -8.79 -13.02
CA ALA A 209 -15.77 -8.96 -11.68
C ALA A 209 -14.25 -9.12 -11.72
N LEU A 210 -13.57 -8.46 -10.80
CA LEU A 210 -12.15 -8.57 -10.52
C LEU A 210 -11.97 -9.22 -9.16
N HIS A 211 -11.15 -10.27 -9.15
CA HIS A 211 -10.62 -10.89 -7.94
C HIS A 211 -9.11 -10.76 -7.99
N HIS A 212 -8.52 -10.09 -7.02
CA HIS A 212 -7.08 -10.10 -6.86
C HIS A 212 -6.67 -10.60 -5.48
N GLY A 213 -5.47 -11.12 -5.41
CA GLY A 213 -4.87 -11.49 -4.16
C GLY A 213 -3.36 -11.38 -4.20
N THR A 214 -2.78 -11.56 -3.03
CA THR A 214 -1.34 -11.57 -2.82
C THR A 214 -0.83 -13.00 -2.72
N CYS A 215 0.47 -13.21 -2.67
CA CYS A 215 1.08 -14.47 -2.27
C CYS A 215 2.46 -14.14 -1.72
N LEU A 216 2.64 -14.34 -0.41
CA LEU A 216 3.88 -14.11 0.31
C LEU A 216 4.85 -15.26 0.01
N LEU A 217 5.68 -15.08 -1.00
CA LEU A 217 6.64 -16.10 -1.40
C LEU A 217 7.87 -16.05 -0.51
N GLU A 218 8.60 -14.93 -0.57
CA GLU A 218 9.91 -14.76 0.06
C GLU A 218 10.16 -13.29 0.43
N SER A 219 9.22 -12.66 1.15
CA SER A 219 9.40 -11.29 1.64
C SER A 219 10.55 -11.22 2.65
N PRO A 220 11.57 -10.37 2.46
CA PRO A 220 12.65 -10.19 3.44
C PRO A 220 12.23 -9.31 4.62
N TYR A 221 11.04 -8.70 4.59
CA TYR A 221 10.54 -7.78 5.62
C TYR A 221 9.50 -8.41 6.54
N LEU A 222 9.24 -9.71 6.45
CA LEU A 222 8.15 -10.40 7.15
C LEU A 222 8.03 -10.02 8.64
N ASN A 223 9.17 -9.94 9.35
CA ASN A 223 9.21 -9.60 10.78
C ASN A 223 8.90 -8.12 11.06
N SER A 224 9.18 -7.22 10.11
CA SER A 224 8.99 -5.77 10.22
C SER A 224 7.61 -5.30 9.74
N ILE A 225 6.88 -6.11 8.95
CA ILE A 225 5.56 -5.75 8.39
C ILE A 225 4.58 -5.37 9.51
N SER A 226 4.59 -6.11 10.62
CA SER A 226 3.65 -5.90 11.72
C SER A 226 3.76 -4.49 12.34
N GLU A 227 4.96 -3.92 12.38
CA GLU A 227 5.22 -2.59 12.92
C GLU A 227 4.66 -1.49 12.00
N VAL A 228 4.74 -1.70 10.67
CA VAL A 228 4.19 -0.78 9.67
C VAL A 228 2.67 -0.78 9.68
N LEU A 229 2.05 -1.94 9.93
CA LEU A 229 0.60 -2.15 9.97
C LEU A 229 -0.03 -1.98 11.37
N LYS A 230 0.72 -1.37 12.30
CA LYS A 230 0.26 -1.08 13.66
C LYS A 230 0.29 0.42 13.93
N SER A 231 -0.85 1.08 13.71
CA SER A 231 -0.97 2.51 13.97
C SER A 231 -0.80 2.82 15.47
N PRO A 232 0.04 3.82 15.84
CA PRO A 232 0.08 4.32 17.21
C PRO A 232 -1.21 5.03 17.62
N ALA A 233 -2.02 5.50 16.65
CA ALA A 233 -3.30 6.17 16.89
C ALA A 233 -4.49 5.21 16.99
N GLU A 234 -4.32 3.90 16.72
CA GLU A 234 -5.38 2.88 16.78
C GLU A 234 -6.20 2.93 18.10
N PRO A 235 -5.60 3.09 19.29
CA PRO A 235 -6.37 3.13 20.55
C PRO A 235 -7.26 4.37 20.69
N TYR A 236 -6.99 5.43 19.92
CA TYR A 236 -7.67 6.73 20.03
C TYR A 236 -8.68 6.96 18.90
N ILE A 237 -8.61 6.17 17.82
CA ILE A 237 -9.43 6.34 16.63
C ILE A 237 -10.63 5.40 16.64
N LYS A 238 -11.82 5.96 16.39
CA LYS A 238 -13.03 5.23 16.02
C LYS A 238 -13.41 5.62 14.59
N ALA A 239 -13.29 4.69 13.65
CA ALA A 239 -13.59 4.93 12.24
C ALA A 239 -14.89 4.24 11.80
N ASN A 240 -15.59 4.87 10.86
CA ASN A 240 -16.67 4.23 10.12
C ASN A 240 -16.04 3.60 8.87
N GLY A 241 -15.79 2.30 8.86
CA GLY A 241 -15.10 1.67 7.75
C GLY A 241 -14.94 0.18 7.91
N VAL A 242 -14.19 -0.43 6.99
CA VAL A 242 -13.80 -1.84 7.07
C VAL A 242 -12.44 -1.89 7.76
N ASP A 243 -12.40 -2.37 9.00
CA ASP A 243 -11.14 -2.57 9.72
C ASP A 243 -10.39 -3.78 9.15
N SER A 244 -9.06 -3.75 9.19
CA SER A 244 -8.26 -4.94 8.87
C SER A 244 -8.40 -6.01 9.94
N VAL A 245 -8.46 -7.27 9.49
CA VAL A 245 -8.36 -8.42 10.40
C VAL A 245 -6.91 -8.90 10.43
N ARG A 246 -6.22 -8.63 11.54
CA ARG A 246 -4.85 -9.10 11.75
C ARG A 246 -4.82 -10.63 11.76
N SER A 247 -3.89 -11.20 11.02
CA SER A 247 -3.66 -12.66 10.96
C SER A 247 -2.14 -12.89 10.99
N PRO A 248 -1.66 -13.94 11.67
CA PRO A 248 -0.26 -14.33 11.55
C PRO A 248 0.03 -14.71 10.10
N VAL A 249 1.20 -14.33 9.60
CA VAL A 249 1.61 -14.52 8.20
C VAL A 249 2.92 -15.28 8.12
N CYS A 250 3.14 -16.01 7.03
CA CYS A 250 4.42 -16.66 6.77
C CYS A 250 4.79 -16.59 5.28
N ASN A 251 6.07 -16.78 4.98
CA ASN A 251 6.55 -16.97 3.62
C ASN A 251 6.38 -18.43 3.20
N VAL A 252 5.85 -18.66 2.00
CA VAL A 252 5.71 -20.00 1.41
C VAL A 252 7.10 -20.61 1.16
N GLY A 253 8.09 -19.82 0.71
CA GLY A 253 9.44 -20.28 0.40
C GLY A 253 9.56 -20.93 -0.98
N ILE A 254 8.96 -20.31 -2.00
CA ILE A 254 8.95 -20.76 -3.39
C ILE A 254 9.45 -19.65 -4.29
N GLY A 255 10.16 -19.99 -5.36
CA GLY A 255 10.67 -19.02 -6.33
C GLY A 255 9.55 -18.25 -7.03
N THR A 256 9.78 -16.96 -7.30
CA THR A 256 8.79 -16.11 -7.99
C THR A 256 8.34 -16.71 -9.33
N GLU A 257 9.27 -17.15 -10.17
CA GLU A 257 8.95 -17.62 -11.52
C GLU A 257 8.25 -18.99 -11.49
N GLU A 258 8.66 -19.89 -10.59
CA GLU A 258 7.99 -21.18 -10.36
C GLU A 258 6.51 -20.99 -9.96
N PHE A 259 6.25 -20.06 -9.03
CA PHE A 259 4.89 -19.70 -8.64
C PHE A 259 4.08 -19.13 -9.81
N ILE A 260 4.67 -18.20 -10.56
CA ILE A 260 4.01 -17.57 -11.72
C ILE A 260 3.64 -18.61 -12.77
N ASP A 261 4.57 -19.50 -13.13
CA ASP A 261 4.34 -20.55 -14.13
C ASP A 261 3.22 -21.50 -13.68
N ALA A 262 3.24 -21.94 -12.42
CA ALA A 262 2.18 -22.81 -11.88
C ALA A 262 0.80 -22.14 -11.89
N VAL A 263 0.72 -20.85 -11.56
CA VAL A 263 -0.54 -20.09 -11.59
C VAL A 263 -1.04 -19.92 -13.03
N VAL A 264 -0.15 -19.66 -13.98
CA VAL A 264 -0.48 -19.59 -15.41
C VAL A 264 -1.03 -20.93 -15.91
N ASP A 265 -0.42 -22.04 -15.54
CA ASP A 265 -0.86 -23.37 -15.96
C ASP A 265 -2.21 -23.75 -15.34
N GLU A 266 -2.43 -23.43 -14.06
CA GLU A 266 -3.74 -23.61 -13.43
C GLU A 266 -4.83 -22.70 -14.02
N PHE A 267 -4.48 -21.49 -14.44
CA PHE A 267 -5.41 -20.61 -15.14
C PHE A 267 -5.80 -21.15 -16.51
N LYS A 268 -4.82 -21.63 -17.29
CA LYS A 268 -5.07 -22.29 -18.58
C LYS A 268 -5.98 -23.51 -18.41
N PHE A 269 -5.69 -24.35 -17.41
CA PHE A 269 -6.50 -25.53 -17.10
C PHE A 269 -7.93 -25.17 -16.67
N LEU A 270 -8.10 -24.18 -15.77
CA LEU A 270 -9.41 -23.78 -15.24
C LEU A 270 -10.37 -23.23 -16.30
N TYR A 271 -9.84 -22.76 -17.43
CA TYR A 271 -10.61 -22.10 -18.49
C TYR A 271 -10.53 -22.83 -19.83
N ASP A 272 -10.08 -24.09 -19.83
CA ASP A 272 -9.99 -24.95 -21.03
C ASP A 272 -9.22 -24.27 -22.17
N TRP A 273 -8.06 -23.69 -21.87
CA TRP A 273 -7.18 -23.11 -22.89
C TRP A 273 -6.57 -24.23 -23.73
N ASP A 274 -7.00 -24.35 -25.00
CA ASP A 274 -6.68 -25.46 -25.91
C ASP A 274 -5.20 -25.89 -25.90
N ALA A 275 -4.99 -27.20 -25.77
CA ALA A 275 -3.71 -27.87 -25.63
C ALA A 275 -2.87 -27.93 -26.94
N GLU A 276 -3.43 -27.57 -28.10
CA GLU A 276 -2.65 -27.50 -29.35
C GLU A 276 -1.58 -26.39 -29.34
N ASN A 277 -1.62 -25.48 -28.36
CA ASN A 277 -0.59 -24.48 -28.08
C ASN A 277 0.17 -24.72 -26.75
N ALA A 278 0.15 -25.96 -26.23
CA ALA A 278 0.57 -26.29 -24.86
C ALA A 278 2.05 -26.07 -24.52
N SER A 279 2.92 -25.77 -25.49
CA SER A 279 4.31 -25.37 -25.22
C SER A 279 4.46 -23.84 -25.10
N TYR A 280 3.59 -23.16 -24.34
CA TYR A 280 3.62 -21.70 -24.23
C TYR A 280 4.16 -21.25 -22.87
N LYS A 281 5.47 -20.94 -22.83
CA LYS A 281 6.06 -20.08 -21.80
C LYS A 281 5.51 -18.66 -21.95
N LEU A 282 5.57 -17.85 -20.88
CA LEU A 282 5.29 -16.41 -20.96
C LEU A 282 6.07 -15.80 -22.15
N ASP A 283 5.33 -15.37 -23.17
CA ASP A 283 5.87 -14.72 -24.37
C ASP A 283 6.05 -13.22 -24.11
N GLU A 284 6.97 -12.57 -24.82
CA GLU A 284 7.18 -11.12 -24.77
C GLU A 284 5.87 -10.36 -25.02
N ASN A 285 4.96 -10.90 -25.82
CA ASN A 285 3.65 -10.30 -26.09
C ASN A 285 2.71 -10.26 -24.87
N MET A 286 2.97 -11.06 -23.83
CA MET A 286 2.24 -11.06 -22.57
C MET A 286 2.84 -10.09 -21.55
N LEU A 287 4.05 -9.57 -21.81
CA LEU A 287 4.71 -8.63 -20.92
C LEU A 287 4.16 -7.22 -21.12
N VAL A 288 3.84 -6.57 -20.01
CA VAL A 288 3.43 -5.17 -19.97
C VAL A 288 4.58 -4.36 -19.40
N HIS A 289 5.33 -3.71 -20.29
CA HIS A 289 6.41 -2.82 -19.92
C HIS A 289 5.89 -1.47 -19.42
N GLU A 290 6.62 -0.87 -18.49
CA GLU A 290 6.25 0.40 -17.85
C GLU A 290 6.10 1.55 -18.87
N ASP A 291 7.07 1.68 -19.78
CA ASP A 291 7.08 2.72 -20.81
C ASP A 291 5.89 2.57 -21.79
N ALA A 292 5.52 1.33 -22.11
CA ALA A 292 4.39 1.02 -22.95
C ALA A 292 3.05 1.28 -22.24
N ALA A 293 2.94 0.92 -20.97
CA ALA A 293 1.76 1.19 -20.15
C ALA A 293 1.51 2.70 -20.00
N LEU A 294 2.56 3.49 -19.75
CA LEU A 294 2.45 4.95 -19.58
C LEU A 294 2.11 5.71 -20.87
N LYS A 295 2.26 5.10 -22.05
CA LYS A 295 1.75 5.65 -23.33
C LYS A 295 0.22 5.58 -23.44
N VAL A 296 -0.43 4.74 -22.62
CA VAL A 296 -1.89 4.65 -22.58
C VAL A 296 -2.44 5.75 -21.65
N GLU A 297 -3.09 6.74 -22.25
CA GLU A 297 -3.61 7.94 -21.55
C GLU A 297 -4.47 7.61 -20.32
N LYS A 298 -5.31 6.56 -20.38
CA LYS A 298 -6.14 6.13 -19.24
C LYS A 298 -5.30 5.59 -18.07
N ILE A 299 -4.19 4.88 -18.36
CA ILE A 299 -3.29 4.35 -17.34
C ILE A 299 -2.53 5.51 -16.70
N LYS A 300 -2.00 6.44 -17.50
CA LYS A 300 -1.32 7.64 -17.01
C LYS A 300 -2.20 8.46 -16.07
N LYS A 301 -3.43 8.76 -16.46
CA LYS A 301 -4.43 9.43 -15.60
C LYS A 301 -4.74 8.63 -14.34
N GLY A 302 -4.81 7.30 -14.45
CA GLY A 302 -4.97 6.42 -13.30
C GLY A 302 -3.82 6.55 -12.30
N VAL A 303 -2.58 6.64 -12.79
CA VAL A 303 -1.37 6.82 -11.95
C VAL A 303 -1.42 8.17 -11.24
N GLU A 304 -1.71 9.25 -11.97
CA GLU A 304 -1.84 10.61 -11.41
C GLU A 304 -2.92 10.66 -10.32
N GLU A 305 -4.07 10.03 -10.55
CA GLU A 305 -5.13 9.91 -9.54
C GLU A 305 -4.64 9.12 -8.32
N LEU A 306 -4.04 7.93 -8.52
CA LEU A 306 -3.62 7.06 -7.42
C LEU A 306 -2.50 7.67 -6.56
N MET A 307 -1.68 8.56 -7.13
CA MET A 307 -0.63 9.30 -6.41
C MET A 307 -1.16 10.52 -5.65
N SER A 308 -2.38 10.98 -5.96
CA SER A 308 -2.93 12.20 -5.36
C SER A 308 -3.33 12.01 -3.91
N ASP A 309 -3.06 13.01 -3.07
CA ASP A 309 -3.48 12.98 -1.65
C ASP A 309 -5.01 12.94 -1.51
N THR A 310 -5.74 13.52 -2.47
CA THR A 310 -7.20 13.45 -2.53
C THR A 310 -7.70 12.02 -2.70
N TRP A 311 -6.94 11.17 -3.39
CA TRP A 311 -7.24 9.75 -3.50
C TRP A 311 -6.74 8.95 -2.29
N ILE A 312 -5.48 9.10 -1.92
CA ILE A 312 -4.88 8.31 -0.84
C ILE A 312 -5.56 8.63 0.50
N TYR A 313 -5.70 9.90 0.85
CA TYR A 313 -6.17 10.36 2.16
C TYR A 313 -7.57 10.98 2.11
N GLY A 314 -7.88 11.74 1.06
CA GLY A 314 -9.16 12.43 0.90
C GLY A 314 -10.37 11.50 0.74
N GLN A 315 -10.15 10.21 0.48
CA GLN A 315 -11.18 9.18 0.43
C GLN A 315 -11.51 8.55 1.79
N THR A 316 -10.81 8.95 2.86
CA THR A 316 -11.00 8.39 4.20
C THR A 316 -12.41 8.70 4.71
N PRO A 317 -13.19 7.67 5.12
CA PRO A 317 -14.52 7.86 5.69
C PRO A 317 -14.52 8.68 6.98
N ASN A 318 -15.72 8.93 7.53
CA ASN A 318 -15.86 9.62 8.81
C ASN A 318 -15.14 8.84 9.93
N PHE A 319 -14.34 9.53 10.73
CA PHE A 319 -13.75 8.97 11.94
C PHE A 319 -13.60 10.02 13.04
N ILE A 320 -13.48 9.54 14.27
CA ILE A 320 -13.27 10.34 15.48
C ILE A 320 -11.92 9.95 16.07
N PHE A 321 -11.14 10.95 16.44
CA PHE A 321 -9.99 10.80 17.33
C PHE A 321 -10.38 11.34 18.70
N SER A 322 -10.19 10.55 19.77
CA SER A 322 -10.42 11.04 21.13
C SER A 322 -9.54 10.40 22.19
N THR A 323 -9.08 11.21 23.12
CA THR A 323 -8.24 10.79 24.27
C THR A 323 -9.05 10.38 25.49
N THR A 324 -10.38 10.56 25.47
CA THR A 324 -11.25 10.10 26.55
C THR A 324 -12.40 9.25 26.00
N PRO A 325 -12.73 8.11 26.62
CA PRO A 325 -13.85 7.28 26.18
C PRO A 325 -15.21 7.90 26.55
N ARG A 326 -15.25 8.73 27.61
CA ARG A 326 -16.45 9.41 28.13
C ARG A 326 -16.06 10.37 29.26
N GLU A 327 -16.51 11.62 29.28
CA GLU A 327 -17.14 12.21 30.48
C GLU A 327 -18.16 13.25 30.05
N LYS A 328 -19.34 13.26 30.69
CA LYS A 328 -20.14 14.46 30.84
C LYS A 328 -19.59 15.22 32.06
N PRO A 329 -19.19 16.49 31.96
CA PRO A 329 -19.29 17.39 33.09
C PRO A 329 -20.78 17.68 33.33
N ARG A 330 -21.17 17.91 34.57
CA ARG A 330 -22.54 18.29 34.94
C ARG A 330 -22.99 19.50 34.10
N GLY A 331 -24.07 19.35 33.33
CA GLY A 331 -24.86 20.48 32.82
C GLY A 331 -24.68 20.90 31.36
N GLU A 332 -23.69 20.41 30.61
CA GLU A 332 -23.48 20.86 29.21
C GLU A 332 -23.32 19.68 28.23
N GLU A 333 -24.00 19.77 27.08
CA GLU A 333 -23.91 18.82 25.98
C GLU A 333 -22.55 18.93 25.28
N VAL A 334 -21.58 18.12 25.67
CA VAL A 334 -20.39 17.88 24.83
C VAL A 334 -20.18 16.38 24.74
N HIS A 335 -20.54 15.81 23.58
CA HIS A 335 -20.53 14.38 23.29
C HIS A 335 -19.11 13.79 23.14
N PRO A 336 -18.67 12.85 23.97
CA PRO A 336 -17.54 11.98 23.68
C PRO A 336 -18.11 10.64 23.20
N CYS A 337 -18.01 10.38 21.89
CA CYS A 337 -18.39 9.16 21.15
C CYS A 337 -19.04 8.05 22.02
N PRO A 338 -20.36 8.10 22.32
CA PRO A 338 -21.02 7.12 23.19
C PRO A 338 -20.96 5.67 22.64
N GLU A 339 -20.55 5.52 21.38
CA GLU A 339 -20.44 4.28 20.64
C GLU A 339 -19.05 3.60 20.76
N ASP A 340 -18.03 4.27 21.35
CA ASP A 340 -16.70 3.69 21.55
C ASP A 340 -16.27 3.67 23.02
N LEU A 341 -16.66 2.59 23.71
CA LEU A 341 -16.43 2.37 25.13
C LEU A 341 -15.02 1.82 25.46
N ARG A 342 -14.12 1.68 24.47
CA ARG A 342 -12.79 1.11 24.71
C ARG A 342 -11.98 1.99 25.67
N PRO A 343 -11.29 1.42 26.69
CA PRO A 343 -10.41 2.21 27.54
C PRO A 343 -9.29 2.84 26.70
N ARG A 344 -8.94 4.09 27.02
CA ARG A 344 -7.82 4.79 26.40
C ARG A 344 -6.53 4.50 27.16
N PRO A 345 -5.36 4.47 26.48
CA PRO A 345 -4.09 4.36 27.17
C PRO A 345 -3.89 5.54 28.14
N PRO A 346 -3.09 5.37 29.21
CA PRO A 346 -2.70 6.49 30.05
C PRO A 346 -1.96 7.53 29.20
N LEU A 347 -2.23 8.81 29.45
CA LEU A 347 -1.52 9.90 28.80
C LEU A 347 -0.04 9.87 29.21
N PRO A 348 0.90 10.14 28.28
CA PRO A 348 2.30 10.34 28.62
C PRO A 348 2.51 11.40 29.71
N SER A 349 3.49 11.17 30.59
CA SER A 349 3.78 12.03 31.75
C SER A 349 4.18 13.46 31.41
N HIS A 350 4.66 13.71 30.19
CA HIS A 350 5.04 15.03 29.71
C HIS A 350 3.85 15.85 29.17
N LEU A 351 2.66 15.27 29.08
CA LEU A 351 1.44 15.98 28.70
C LEU A 351 0.72 16.52 29.94
N PRO A 352 -0.06 17.62 29.79
CA PRO A 352 -0.88 18.14 30.87
C PRO A 352 -1.84 17.08 31.44
N PRO A 353 -2.00 17.02 32.77
CA PRO A 353 -2.92 16.08 33.39
C PRO A 353 -4.36 16.39 32.96
N LYS A 354 -5.16 15.32 32.74
CA LYS A 354 -6.54 15.38 32.25
C LYS A 354 -6.71 16.11 30.91
N LEU A 355 -5.68 16.13 30.06
CA LEU A 355 -5.81 16.58 28.67
C LEU A 355 -6.88 15.76 27.93
N ARG A 356 -7.84 16.45 27.32
CA ARG A 356 -8.92 15.83 26.53
C ARG A 356 -8.88 16.43 25.15
N ILE A 357 -8.71 15.58 24.15
CA ILE A 357 -8.75 16.00 22.74
C ILE A 357 -9.87 15.23 22.06
N PHE A 358 -10.58 15.94 21.19
CA PHE A 358 -11.62 15.40 20.34
C PHE A 358 -11.49 16.02 18.94
N PHE A 359 -11.40 15.19 17.92
CA PHE A 359 -11.50 15.61 16.53
C PHE A 359 -12.45 14.69 15.77
N GLN A 360 -13.32 15.25 14.94
CA GLN A 360 -14.12 14.50 13.98
C GLN A 360 -13.69 14.89 12.57
N PHE A 361 -13.30 13.91 11.77
CA PHE A 361 -12.87 14.13 10.38
C PHE A 361 -13.76 13.38 9.39
N ARG A 362 -13.95 13.95 8.21
CA ARG A 362 -14.58 13.26 7.06
C ARG A 362 -13.97 13.74 5.75
N TYR A 363 -13.57 12.82 4.88
CA TYR A 363 -12.89 13.12 3.60
C TYR A 363 -11.68 14.06 3.77
N GLY A 364 -10.95 13.85 4.88
CA GLY A 364 -9.81 14.66 5.30
C GLY A 364 -10.14 16.04 5.87
N LYS A 365 -11.40 16.50 5.89
CA LYS A 365 -11.79 17.78 6.50
C LYS A 365 -12.14 17.59 7.97
N CYS A 366 -11.70 18.50 8.83
CA CYS A 366 -12.19 18.58 10.21
C CYS A 366 -13.62 19.11 10.23
N LEU A 367 -14.51 18.43 10.96
CA LEU A 367 -15.91 18.83 11.14
C LEU A 367 -16.17 19.41 12.52
N LYS A 368 -15.49 18.85 13.53
CA LYS A 368 -15.58 19.26 14.94
C LYS A 368 -14.22 19.10 15.58
N ALA A 369 -13.84 20.05 16.42
CA ALA A 369 -12.59 20.03 17.14
C ALA A 369 -12.78 20.52 18.57
N GLY A 370 -12.10 19.88 19.50
CA GLY A 370 -12.00 20.39 20.85
C GLY A 370 -10.80 19.88 21.63
N VAL A 371 -10.22 20.77 22.42
CA VAL A 371 -9.06 20.52 23.27
C VAL A 371 -9.36 21.12 24.65
N PHE A 372 -9.27 20.30 25.69
CA PHE A 372 -9.64 20.63 27.08
C PHE A 372 -8.54 20.17 28.03
N ASN A 373 -8.39 20.83 29.17
CA ASN A 373 -7.49 20.41 30.24
C ASN A 373 -8.17 20.56 31.62
N ALA A 374 -7.51 20.08 32.69
CA ALA A 374 -8.05 20.09 34.05
C ALA A 374 -8.40 21.49 34.62
N TYR A 375 -7.79 22.56 34.08
CA TYR A 375 -7.87 23.89 34.67
C TYR A 375 -9.13 24.65 34.26
N HIS A 376 -9.86 24.19 33.23
CA HIS A 376 -11.04 24.89 32.76
C HIS A 376 -12.16 23.91 32.36
N ASN A 377 -13.35 24.12 32.94
CA ASN A 377 -14.59 23.52 32.47
C ASN A 377 -15.10 24.14 31.15
N MET A 378 -14.40 25.12 30.55
CA MET A 378 -14.65 25.54 29.17
C MET A 378 -13.43 25.19 28.31
N GLY A 379 -13.53 24.13 27.50
CA GLY A 379 -12.61 23.99 26.39
C GLY A 379 -13.24 24.48 25.11
N PHE A 380 -12.39 24.68 24.12
CA PHE A 380 -12.79 24.96 22.78
C PHE A 380 -13.66 23.81 22.27
N ASN A 381 -14.93 24.09 21.99
CA ASN A 381 -15.83 23.17 21.31
C ASN A 381 -16.32 23.89 20.07
N SER A 382 -15.56 23.77 18.99
CA SER A 382 -15.90 24.42 17.74
C SER A 382 -16.42 23.40 16.74
N GLN A 383 -17.42 23.84 16.00
CA GLN A 383 -17.99 23.10 14.91
C GLN A 383 -17.76 23.89 13.62
N MET A 384 -17.43 23.18 12.55
CA MET A 384 -17.27 23.81 11.25
C MET A 384 -18.55 24.56 10.89
N GLY A 385 -18.44 25.88 10.65
CA GLY A 385 -19.55 26.79 10.35
C GLY A 385 -19.99 27.71 11.50
N THR A 386 -19.58 27.45 12.75
CA THR A 386 -19.82 28.37 13.90
C THR A 386 -18.57 29.17 14.26
N ASP A 387 -17.40 28.60 14.01
CA ASP A 387 -16.10 29.25 14.20
C ASP A 387 -15.25 28.99 12.95
N THR A 388 -15.13 30.00 12.10
CA THR A 388 -14.40 29.94 10.83
C THR A 388 -12.93 30.33 10.96
N ASP A 389 -12.52 30.84 12.12
CA ASP A 389 -11.18 31.43 12.28
C ASP A 389 -10.15 30.41 12.74
N SER A 390 -10.59 29.28 13.31
CA SER A 390 -9.69 28.20 13.72
C SER A 390 -8.95 27.54 12.54
N GLU A 391 -7.62 27.40 12.67
CA GLU A 391 -6.76 26.85 11.62
C GLU A 391 -7.11 25.41 11.24
N ILE A 392 -7.68 24.63 12.17
CA ILE A 392 -8.02 23.22 11.92
C ILE A 392 -9.11 23.04 10.86
N PHE A 393 -9.99 24.03 10.68
CA PHE A 393 -11.05 23.99 9.66
C PHE A 393 -10.58 24.50 8.30
N LYS A 394 -9.48 25.25 8.26
CA LYS A 394 -8.89 25.79 7.01
C LYS A 394 -8.10 24.73 6.26
N HIS A 395 -7.59 23.72 6.97
CA HIS A 395 -6.74 22.69 6.41
C HIS A 395 -7.41 21.32 6.39
N LYS A 396 -7.04 20.51 5.38
CA LYS A 396 -7.29 19.07 5.43
C LYS A 396 -6.25 18.43 6.34
N LEU A 397 -6.62 17.37 7.06
CA LEU A 397 -5.75 16.66 8.00
C LEU A 397 -4.40 16.29 7.38
N TYR A 398 -4.41 15.76 6.16
CA TYR A 398 -3.20 15.36 5.44
C TYR A 398 -2.39 16.55 4.86
N HIS A 399 -2.87 17.78 4.99
CA HIS A 399 -2.13 19.02 4.66
C HIS A 399 -1.66 19.77 5.90
N ILE A 400 -2.02 19.32 7.12
CA ILE A 400 -1.50 19.89 8.36
C ILE A 400 0.00 19.59 8.40
N ARG A 401 0.83 20.64 8.43
CA ARG A 401 2.31 20.53 8.47
C ARG A 401 2.84 20.43 9.88
N THR A 402 2.19 21.11 10.82
CA THR A 402 2.49 21.05 12.25
C THR A 402 1.19 21.17 13.03
N TRP A 403 1.09 20.42 14.12
CA TRP A 403 -0.01 20.57 15.08
C TRP A 403 0.18 21.79 15.99
N GLU A 404 1.33 22.46 15.98
CA GLU A 404 1.58 23.64 16.82
C GLU A 404 0.58 24.76 16.52
N ASP A 405 0.44 25.14 15.25
CA ASP A 405 -0.51 26.19 14.81
C ASP A 405 -1.96 25.83 15.13
N ILE A 406 -2.29 24.54 15.04
CA ILE A 406 -3.62 24.03 15.35
C ILE A 406 -3.91 24.12 16.85
N VAL A 407 -2.97 23.71 17.69
CA VAL A 407 -3.11 23.75 19.16
C VAL A 407 -3.14 25.19 19.67
N VAL A 408 -2.35 26.09 19.05
CA VAL A 408 -2.35 27.53 19.37
C VAL A 408 -3.70 28.16 19.00
N SER A 409 -4.17 27.98 17.77
CA SER A 409 -5.43 28.57 17.30
C SER A 409 -6.67 28.01 18.01
N ALA A 410 -6.61 26.78 18.51
CA ALA A 410 -7.67 26.17 19.30
C ALA A 410 -7.78 26.72 20.74
N GLY A 411 -6.96 27.70 21.13
CA GLY A 411 -6.98 28.26 22.48
C GLY A 411 -6.71 27.21 23.57
N ALA A 412 -5.97 26.14 23.23
CA ALA A 412 -5.84 24.94 24.05
C ALA A 412 -5.27 25.18 25.46
N LEU A 413 -4.69 26.36 25.70
CA LEU A 413 -4.19 26.84 27.00
C LEU A 413 -4.41 28.36 27.10
N ASP A 414 -5.45 28.77 27.83
CA ASP A 414 -5.80 30.17 28.14
C ASP A 414 -4.65 30.91 28.87
N GLU A 415 -4.61 32.24 28.76
CA GLU A 415 -3.61 33.11 29.41
C GLU A 415 -3.65 33.03 30.95
N SER A 416 -4.77 32.56 31.51
CA SER A 416 -4.96 32.31 32.95
C SER A 416 -4.18 31.10 33.50
N CYS A 417 -3.63 30.24 32.65
CA CYS A 417 -3.00 28.98 33.04
C CYS A 417 -1.47 29.08 33.13
N GLY A 418 -0.90 29.02 34.35
CA GLY A 418 0.56 28.95 34.54
C GLY A 418 1.32 30.16 34.00
N THR A 419 2.64 30.04 33.84
CA THR A 419 3.44 31.09 33.19
C THR A 419 3.36 30.96 31.67
N PRO A 420 3.60 32.04 30.89
CA PRO A 420 3.68 31.97 29.43
C PRO A 420 4.60 30.85 28.91
N GLU A 421 5.72 30.60 29.61
CA GLU A 421 6.70 29.56 29.28
C GLU A 421 6.13 28.16 29.50
N SER A 422 5.39 27.95 30.59
CA SER A 422 4.71 26.67 30.86
C SER A 422 3.68 26.35 29.77
N ARG A 423 2.91 27.36 29.33
CA ARG A 423 1.93 27.18 28.25
C ARG A 423 2.60 26.87 26.92
N ALA A 424 3.68 27.56 26.60
CA ALA A 424 4.42 27.29 25.36
C ALA A 424 4.96 25.85 25.35
N ARG A 425 5.50 25.37 26.47
CA ARG A 425 5.97 23.99 26.64
C ARG A 425 4.85 22.98 26.46
N ASP A 426 3.71 23.18 27.12
CA ASP A 426 2.57 22.27 27.03
C ASP A 426 1.99 22.21 25.60
N ARG A 427 1.87 23.35 24.91
CA ARG A 427 1.45 23.38 23.49
C ARG A 427 2.40 22.59 22.60
N HIS A 428 3.70 22.79 22.78
CA HIS A 428 4.72 22.05 22.04
C HIS A 428 4.64 20.54 22.30
N ASN A 429 4.52 20.14 23.57
CA ASN A 429 4.39 18.73 23.96
C ASN A 429 3.13 18.08 23.36
N ILE A 430 1.99 18.77 23.40
CA ILE A 430 0.74 18.31 22.77
C ILE A 430 0.92 18.16 21.27
N ALA A 431 1.51 19.17 20.61
CA ALA A 431 1.72 19.15 19.16
C ALA A 431 2.66 18.02 18.73
N MET A 432 3.76 17.79 19.46
CA MET A 432 4.68 16.68 19.19
C MET A 432 4.02 15.32 19.38
N TRP A 433 3.17 15.17 20.40
CA TRP A 433 2.40 13.95 20.60
C TRP A 433 1.37 13.72 19.49
N LEU A 434 0.66 14.77 19.05
CA LEU A 434 -0.25 14.69 17.91
C LEU A 434 0.49 14.42 16.59
N ASN A 435 1.69 14.97 16.39
CA ASN A 435 2.54 14.65 15.24
C ASN A 435 2.93 13.16 15.24
N HIS A 436 3.08 12.52 16.40
CA HIS A 436 3.34 11.08 16.46
C HIS A 436 2.11 10.23 16.08
N LEU A 437 0.92 10.64 16.52
CA LEU A 437 -0.32 9.89 16.29
C LEU A 437 -0.95 10.16 14.92
N LEU A 438 -0.97 11.43 14.51
CA LEU A 438 -1.56 11.95 13.28
C LEU A 438 -0.50 12.75 12.51
N PRO A 439 0.56 12.10 12.00
CA PRO A 439 1.69 12.81 11.41
C PRO A 439 1.28 13.62 10.18
N PRO A 440 1.97 14.75 9.94
CA PRO A 440 1.96 15.43 8.65
C PRO A 440 2.30 14.45 7.55
N VAL A 441 1.51 14.45 6.49
CA VAL A 441 1.67 13.49 5.38
C VAL A 441 2.54 14.05 4.26
N VAL A 442 2.59 15.38 4.11
CA VAL A 442 3.37 16.06 3.07
C VAL A 442 4.84 16.13 3.48
N GLY A 443 5.72 15.79 2.53
CA GLY A 443 7.17 15.72 2.70
C GLY A 443 7.81 17.02 3.21
N THR A 444 7.96 17.10 4.53
CA THR A 444 9.13 17.68 5.20
C THR A 444 9.35 16.82 6.43
N ALA A 445 10.55 16.26 6.55
CA ALA A 445 10.98 15.55 7.75
C ALA A 445 10.65 16.41 8.97
N VAL A 446 9.80 15.89 9.87
CA VAL A 446 9.71 16.42 11.22
C VAL A 446 11.09 16.17 11.85
N PRO A 447 11.81 17.19 12.36
CA PRO A 447 13.05 16.94 13.08
C PRO A 447 12.75 15.99 14.23
N SER A 448 13.51 14.90 14.31
CA SER A 448 13.50 14.00 15.47
C SER A 448 13.64 14.83 16.74
N PRO A 449 12.93 14.51 17.84
CA PRO A 449 13.27 15.10 19.13
C PRO A 449 14.75 14.83 19.40
N PRO A 450 15.51 15.78 19.99
CA PRO A 450 16.87 15.50 20.41
C PRO A 450 16.83 14.31 21.37
N ASP A 451 17.67 13.30 21.09
CA ASP A 451 17.91 12.20 22.01
C ASP A 451 18.43 12.80 23.32
N VAL A 452 17.56 12.90 24.32
CA VAL A 452 17.95 13.21 25.69
C VAL A 452 18.22 11.88 26.38
N TYR A 453 19.39 11.32 26.11
CA TYR A 453 20.11 10.38 26.97
C TYR A 453 21.60 10.63 26.82
N GLU A 454 22.11 11.64 27.53
CA GLU A 454 23.25 11.61 28.46
C GLU A 454 23.50 13.01 29.03
#